data_AF-A0A7J7EL61-F1
#
_entry.id   AF-A0A7J7EL61-F1
#
_cell.length_a   1.000
_cell.length_b   1.000
_cell.length_c   1.000
_cell.angle_alpha   90.00
_cell.angle_beta   90.00
_cell.angle_gamma   90.00
#
_symmetry.space_group_name_H-M   'P 1'
#
loop_
_entity.id
_entity.type
_entity.pdbx_description
1 polymer ?
#
loop_
_entity_poly.entity_id
_entity_poly.type
_entity_poly.pdbx_seq_one_letter_code
_entity_poly.pdbx_strand_id
1 'polypeptide(L)'
;MVGGEFDLEMNFIIQDAESITCMTELLEHCDVTCQAEIWSMFTAILRKSVRNLQTSTEVGLIEQVLLKMSAVDDMIADLLVDMLGVLASYSITVKELKLLFSMLRGESGIWPRHAVKLLSVLNQMPQRHGPDTFFNFPGCSAA
;
A
#
# COMPACT_ATOMS: atom_id res chain seq x y z
N MET A 1 10.51 -8.12 -10.83
CA MET A 1 10.23 -7.15 -9.75
C MET A 1 11.51 -6.71 -9.06
N VAL A 2 12.25 -7.62 -8.42
CA VAL A 2 13.65 -7.40 -8.04
C VAL A 2 14.57 -7.98 -9.11
N GLY A 3 15.83 -7.54 -9.17
CA GLY A 3 16.84 -8.15 -10.05
C GLY A 3 17.64 -9.19 -9.28
N GLY A 4 17.83 -10.39 -9.84
CA GLY A 4 18.43 -11.52 -9.14
C GLY A 4 17.44 -12.29 -8.26
N GLU A 5 17.95 -13.17 -7.40
CA GLU A 5 17.13 -13.97 -6.47
C GLU A 5 16.53 -13.10 -5.38
N PHE A 6 15.22 -13.19 -5.18
CA PHE A 6 14.52 -12.42 -4.16
C PHE A 6 14.90 -12.89 -2.76
N ASP A 7 15.22 -11.93 -1.89
CA ASP A 7 15.47 -12.19 -0.48
C ASP A 7 14.92 -11.02 0.35
N LEU A 8 14.10 -11.34 1.34
CA LEU A 8 13.44 -10.34 2.20
C LEU A 8 14.42 -9.51 3.04
N GLU A 9 15.64 -9.98 3.26
CA GLU A 9 16.69 -9.32 4.04
C GLU A 9 17.73 -8.62 3.17
N MET A 10 18.06 -9.20 2.02
CA MET A 10 19.23 -8.83 1.23
C MET A 10 18.87 -8.29 -0.16
N ASN A 11 17.77 -8.73 -0.78
CA ASN A 11 17.41 -8.36 -2.15
C ASN A 11 15.89 -8.19 -2.35
N PHE A 12 15.38 -7.08 -1.81
CA PHE A 12 13.96 -6.71 -1.85
C PHE A 12 13.70 -5.38 -2.56
N ILE A 13 14.72 -4.78 -3.17
CA ILE A 13 14.58 -3.48 -3.86
C ILE A 13 13.94 -3.69 -5.23
N ILE A 14 12.81 -3.02 -5.45
CA ILE A 14 12.12 -3.00 -6.73
C ILE A 14 13.01 -2.24 -7.73
N GLN A 15 13.38 -2.91 -8.82
CA GLN A 15 14.25 -2.33 -9.84
C GLN A 15 13.48 -1.68 -10.99
N ASP A 16 12.27 -2.15 -11.24
CA ASP A 16 11.41 -1.69 -12.32
C ASP A 16 10.01 -1.36 -11.77
N ALA A 17 9.59 -0.12 -11.97
CA ALA A 17 8.31 0.38 -11.50
C ALA A 17 7.13 -0.31 -12.20
N GLU A 18 7.26 -0.57 -13.51
CA GLU A 18 6.20 -1.23 -14.30
C GLU A 18 5.88 -2.63 -13.79
N SER A 19 6.87 -3.29 -13.19
CA SER A 19 6.70 -4.60 -12.57
C SER A 19 5.69 -4.62 -11.41
N ILE A 20 5.42 -3.48 -10.76
CA ILE A 20 4.38 -3.35 -9.74
C ILE A 20 3.00 -3.44 -10.41
N THR A 21 2.77 -2.66 -11.47
CA THR A 21 1.52 -2.70 -12.22
C THR A 21 1.25 -4.11 -12.76
N CYS A 22 2.26 -4.72 -13.38
CA CYS A 22 2.18 -6.09 -13.88
C CYS A 22 1.83 -7.10 -12.77
N MET A 23 2.46 -6.99 -11.58
CA MET A 23 2.09 -7.82 -10.43
C MET A 23 0.61 -7.66 -10.09
N THR A 24 0.08 -6.43 -10.00
CA THR A 24 -1.32 -6.20 -9.64
C THR A 24 -2.31 -6.78 -10.66
N GLU A 25 -1.97 -6.78 -11.95
CA GLU A 25 -2.79 -7.35 -13.03
C GLU A 25 -2.74 -8.89 -13.04
N LEU A 26 -1.55 -9.47 -12.81
CA LEU A 26 -1.39 -10.92 -12.75
C LEU A 26 -2.13 -11.52 -11.56
N LEU A 27 -2.11 -10.86 -10.40
CA LEU A 27 -2.77 -11.36 -9.19
C LEU A 27 -4.29 -11.50 -9.33
N GLU A 28 -4.93 -10.72 -10.22
CA GLU A 28 -6.37 -10.88 -10.50
C GLU A 28 -6.74 -12.26 -11.08
N HIS A 29 -5.76 -12.97 -11.62
CA HIS A 29 -5.92 -14.28 -12.23
C HIS A 29 -5.44 -15.43 -11.33
N CYS A 30 -4.92 -15.11 -10.14
CA CYS A 30 -4.43 -16.09 -9.17
C CYS A 30 -5.53 -16.47 -8.16
N ASP A 31 -5.38 -17.64 -7.53
CA ASP A 31 -6.23 -18.00 -6.41
C ASP A 31 -5.96 -17.11 -5.18
N VAL A 32 -6.90 -17.09 -4.24
CA VAL A 32 -6.87 -16.22 -3.05
C VAL A 32 -5.63 -16.47 -2.19
N THR A 33 -5.12 -17.71 -2.12
CA THR A 33 -3.93 -18.04 -1.32
C THR A 33 -2.69 -17.38 -1.91
N CYS A 34 -2.49 -17.55 -3.22
CA CYS A 34 -1.40 -16.92 -3.94
C CYS A 34 -1.46 -15.39 -3.84
N GLN A 35 -2.65 -14.80 -4.04
CA GLN A 35 -2.84 -13.36 -3.85
C GLN A 35 -2.44 -12.91 -2.44
N ALA A 36 -2.87 -13.63 -1.41
CA ALA A 36 -2.58 -13.29 -0.02
C ALA A 36 -1.07 -13.34 0.29
N GLU A 37 -0.37 -14.37 -0.18
CA GLU A 37 1.08 -14.52 0.01
C GLU A 37 1.85 -13.36 -0.65
N ILE A 38 1.54 -13.06 -1.91
CA ILE A 38 2.22 -11.99 -2.64
C ILE A 38 1.91 -10.61 -2.04
N TRP A 39 0.65 -10.31 -1.69
CA TRP A 39 0.31 -9.03 -1.07
C TRP A 39 0.95 -8.85 0.31
N SER A 40 1.04 -9.92 1.10
CA SER A 40 1.72 -9.89 2.41
C SER A 40 3.22 -9.63 2.25
N MET A 41 3.85 -10.33 1.30
CA MET A 41 5.27 -10.14 0.99
C MET A 41 5.55 -8.73 0.45
N PHE A 42 4.70 -8.24 -0.46
CA PHE A 42 4.82 -6.90 -1.03
C PHE A 42 4.72 -5.83 0.05
N THR A 43 3.76 -5.97 0.97
CA THR A 43 3.62 -5.06 2.11
C THR A 43 4.85 -5.07 3.01
N ALA A 44 5.44 -6.24 3.25
CA ALA A 44 6.66 -6.35 4.04
C ALA A 44 7.84 -5.58 3.41
N ILE A 45 8.04 -5.68 2.09
CA ILE A 45 9.12 -4.96 1.40
C ILE A 45 8.87 -3.45 1.29
N LEU A 46 7.61 -3.00 1.29
CA LEU A 46 7.26 -1.58 1.36
C LEU A 46 7.65 -0.99 2.72
N ARG A 47 7.30 -1.68 3.82
CA ARG A 47 7.66 -1.24 5.18
C ARG A 47 9.17 -1.12 5.39
N LYS A 48 9.96 -1.94 4.70
CA LYS A 48 11.43 -1.96 4.82
C LYS A 48 12.16 -0.93 3.97
N SER A 49 11.50 -0.30 2.99
CA SER A 49 12.20 0.52 2.00
C SER A 49 11.42 1.76 1.56
N VAL A 50 11.95 2.92 1.91
CA VAL A 50 11.53 4.21 1.32
C VAL A 50 11.64 4.22 -0.20
N ARG A 51 12.65 3.57 -0.80
CA ARG A 51 12.78 3.45 -2.26
C ARG A 51 11.58 2.72 -2.88
N ASN A 52 11.24 1.53 -2.40
CA ASN A 52 10.05 0.80 -2.82
C ASN A 52 8.74 1.58 -2.61
N LEU A 53 8.61 2.34 -1.51
CA LEU A 53 7.48 3.24 -1.27
C LEU A 53 7.38 4.32 -2.36
N GLN A 54 8.50 4.99 -2.64
CA GLN A 54 8.61 5.99 -3.69
C GLN A 54 8.22 5.42 -5.06
N THR A 55 8.80 4.28 -5.46
CA THR A 55 8.49 3.61 -6.73
C THR A 55 7.00 3.21 -6.82
N SER A 56 6.39 2.80 -5.71
CA SER A 56 4.96 2.47 -5.66
C SER A 56 4.07 3.70 -5.79
N THR A 57 4.50 4.86 -5.24
CA THR A 57 3.82 6.14 -5.44
C THR A 57 3.92 6.60 -6.90
N GLU A 58 5.05 6.43 -7.56
CA GLU A 58 5.27 6.85 -8.96
C GLU A 58 4.34 6.16 -9.95
N VAL A 59 3.97 4.90 -9.69
CA VAL A 59 3.00 4.15 -10.50
C VAL A 59 1.54 4.37 -10.07
N GLY A 60 1.29 5.22 -9.06
CA GLY A 60 -0.06 5.49 -8.57
C GLY A 60 -0.73 4.27 -7.92
N LEU A 61 0.03 3.45 -7.19
CA LEU A 61 -0.48 2.18 -6.65
C LEU A 61 -1.70 2.34 -5.74
N ILE A 62 -1.79 3.43 -4.96
CA ILE A 62 -2.96 3.71 -4.12
C ILE A 62 -4.22 3.80 -4.98
N GLU A 63 -4.18 4.58 -6.06
CA GLU A 63 -5.33 4.72 -6.97
C GLU A 63 -5.70 3.38 -7.60
N GLN A 64 -4.72 2.63 -8.11
CA GLN A 64 -4.96 1.34 -8.74
C GLN A 64 -5.66 0.35 -7.79
N VAL A 65 -5.21 0.28 -6.53
CA VAL A 65 -5.79 -0.60 -5.52
C VAL A 65 -7.19 -0.13 -5.13
N LEU A 66 -7.39 1.17 -4.86
CA LEU A 66 -8.70 1.71 -4.48
C LEU A 66 -9.78 1.42 -5.52
N LEU A 67 -9.45 1.49 -6.82
CA LEU A 67 -10.39 1.18 -7.91
C LEU A 67 -10.82 -0.29 -7.95
N LYS A 68 -10.01 -1.20 -7.42
CA LYS A 68 -10.28 -2.64 -7.39
C LYS A 68 -10.94 -3.11 -6.09
N MET A 69 -10.95 -2.26 -5.04
CA MET A 69 -11.42 -2.63 -3.70
C MET A 69 -12.82 -3.25 -3.68
N SER A 70 -13.76 -2.77 -4.50
CA SER A 70 -15.14 -3.30 -4.49
C SER A 70 -15.26 -4.74 -4.98
N ALA A 71 -14.30 -5.22 -5.76
CA ALA A 71 -14.32 -6.54 -6.39
C ALA A 71 -13.56 -7.62 -5.60
N VAL A 72 -12.70 -7.24 -4.65
CA VAL A 72 -11.87 -8.20 -3.91
C VAL A 72 -12.61 -8.86 -2.74
N ASP A 73 -12.20 -10.09 -2.44
CA ASP A 73 -12.64 -10.83 -1.27
C ASP A 73 -12.19 -10.21 0.04
N ASP A 74 -12.87 -10.59 1.12
CA ASP A 74 -12.71 -9.97 2.45
C ASP A 74 -11.28 -10.08 2.99
N MET A 75 -10.65 -11.24 2.82
CA MET A 75 -9.27 -11.52 3.21
C MET A 75 -8.28 -10.65 2.44
N ILE A 76 -8.45 -10.53 1.12
CA ILE A 76 -7.56 -9.70 0.29
C ILE A 76 -7.77 -8.23 0.62
N ALA A 77 -9.01 -7.81 0.90
CA ALA A 77 -9.30 -6.45 1.34
C ALA A 77 -8.55 -6.08 2.63
N ASP A 78 -8.42 -6.98 3.60
CA ASP A 78 -7.66 -6.72 4.83
C ASP A 78 -6.17 -6.46 4.54
N LEU A 79 -5.57 -7.27 3.67
CA LEU A 79 -4.17 -7.12 3.25
C LEU A 79 -3.95 -5.82 2.47
N LEU A 80 -4.86 -5.50 1.55
CA LEU A 80 -4.79 -4.26 0.77
C LEU A 80 -4.99 -3.03 1.65
N VAL A 81 -5.87 -3.09 2.65
CA VAL A 81 -6.07 -2.01 3.61
C VAL A 81 -4.82 -1.75 4.47
N ASP A 82 -4.16 -2.81 4.93
CA ASP A 82 -2.88 -2.68 5.65
C ASP A 82 -1.81 -2.02 4.76
N MET A 83 -1.68 -2.48 3.51
CA MET A 83 -0.74 -1.94 2.53
C MET A 83 -1.04 -0.48 2.17
N LEU A 84 -2.31 -0.14 1.93
CA LEU A 84 -2.76 1.23 1.69
C LEU A 84 -2.42 2.14 2.87
N GLY A 85 -2.54 1.64 4.10
CA GLY A 85 -2.10 2.35 5.30
C GLY A 85 -0.62 2.69 5.29
N VAL A 86 0.24 1.72 4.94
CA VAL A 86 1.69 1.93 4.76
C VAL A 86 1.96 3.01 3.70
N LEU A 87 1.37 2.88 2.51
CA LEU A 87 1.57 3.85 1.43
C LEU A 87 1.08 5.24 1.82
N ALA A 88 -0.13 5.36 2.36
CA ALA A 88 -0.73 6.65 2.69
C ALA A 88 -0.05 7.37 3.87
N SER A 89 0.58 6.61 4.78
CA SER A 89 1.44 7.17 5.83
C SER A 89 2.77 7.73 5.28
N TYR A 90 3.23 7.21 4.13
CA TYR A 90 4.38 7.74 3.40
C TYR A 90 3.99 8.95 2.54
N SER A 91 3.04 8.76 1.62
CA SER A 91 2.55 9.79 0.71
C SER A 91 1.14 9.45 0.21
N ILE A 92 0.28 10.47 0.11
CA ILE A 92 -1.01 10.38 -0.55
C ILE A 92 -1.32 11.71 -1.23
N THR A 93 -1.73 11.66 -2.49
CA THR A 93 -2.10 12.84 -3.28
C THR A 93 -3.53 13.27 -2.97
N VAL A 94 -3.86 14.51 -3.34
CA VAL A 94 -5.25 15.02 -3.23
C VAL A 94 -6.23 14.20 -4.08
N LYS A 95 -5.78 13.67 -5.23
CA LYS A 95 -6.60 12.83 -6.12
C LYS A 95 -6.96 11.51 -5.43
N GLU A 96 -5.96 10.81 -4.90
CA GLU A 96 -6.15 9.54 -4.19
C GLU A 96 -6.98 9.72 -2.92
N LEU A 97 -6.74 10.82 -2.18
CA LEU A 97 -7.53 11.12 -0.98
C LEU A 97 -9.01 11.34 -1.31
N LYS A 98 -9.31 12.08 -2.39
CA LYS A 98 -10.69 12.25 -2.88
C LYS A 98 -11.31 10.91 -3.31
N LEU A 99 -10.53 10.05 -3.97
CA LEU A 99 -10.98 8.72 -4.36
C LEU A 99 -11.31 7.87 -3.12
N LEU A 100 -10.44 7.84 -2.11
CA LEU A 100 -10.70 7.16 -0.84
C LEU A 100 -12.00 7.64 -0.19
N PHE A 101 -12.19 8.97 -0.08
CA PHE A 101 -13.44 9.50 0.47
C PHE A 101 -14.67 9.13 -0.35
N SER A 102 -14.55 9.03 -1.68
CA SER A 102 -15.66 8.58 -2.52
C SER A 102 -16.09 7.14 -2.22
N MET A 103 -15.13 6.26 -1.86
CA MET A 103 -15.40 4.87 -1.46
C MET A 103 -16.04 4.76 -0.07
N LEU A 104 -15.94 5.80 0.75
CA LEU A 104 -16.58 5.88 2.07
C LEU A 104 -18.00 6.47 2.00
N ARG A 105 -18.42 6.97 0.83
CA ARG A 105 -19.74 7.54 0.66
C ARG A 105 -20.78 6.42 0.55
N GLY A 106 -21.60 6.27 1.58
CA GLY A 106 -22.76 5.38 1.53
C GLY A 106 -23.86 5.91 0.60
N GLU A 107 -24.51 4.99 -0.11
CA GLU A 107 -25.76 5.27 -0.82
C GLU A 107 -26.94 4.82 0.04
N SER A 108 -27.95 5.67 0.18
CA SER A 108 -29.16 5.36 0.96
C SER A 108 -28.89 4.91 2.41
N GLY A 109 -27.80 5.40 3.02
CA GLY A 109 -27.39 5.06 4.39
C GLY A 109 -26.67 3.72 4.53
N ILE A 110 -26.40 3.01 3.43
CA ILE A 110 -25.67 1.73 3.43
C ILE A 110 -24.23 1.98 3.02
N TRP A 111 -23.29 1.45 3.82
CA TRP A 111 -21.87 1.54 3.54
C TRP A 111 -21.46 0.47 2.51
N PRO A 112 -20.58 0.81 1.53
CA PRO A 112 -20.00 -0.18 0.63
C PRO A 112 -19.25 -1.30 1.36
N ARG A 113 -19.14 -2.47 0.71
CA ARG A 113 -18.64 -3.75 1.26
C ARG A 113 -17.38 -3.63 2.15
N HIS A 114 -16.44 -2.75 1.81
CA HIS A 114 -15.17 -2.58 2.53
C HIS A 114 -14.94 -1.17 3.08
N ALA A 115 -15.95 -0.30 3.03
CA ALA A 115 -15.81 1.10 3.43
C ALA A 115 -15.38 1.25 4.90
N VAL A 116 -15.88 0.39 5.80
CA VAL A 116 -15.47 0.40 7.20
C VAL A 116 -13.98 0.06 7.35
N LYS A 117 -13.46 -0.91 6.59
CA LYS A 117 -12.04 -1.27 6.61
C LYS A 117 -11.17 -0.10 6.14
N LEU A 118 -11.60 0.59 5.07
CA LEU A 118 -10.90 1.76 4.52
C LEU A 118 -10.79 2.94 5.48
N LEU A 119 -11.67 3.06 6.50
CA LEU A 119 -11.50 4.06 7.56
C LEU A 119 -10.20 3.90 8.33
N SER A 120 -9.71 2.67 8.48
CA SER A 120 -8.45 2.42 9.20
C SER A 120 -7.24 3.05 8.50
N VAL A 121 -7.28 3.19 7.17
CA VAL A 121 -6.24 3.90 6.38
C VAL A 121 -6.15 5.36 6.80
N LEU A 122 -7.30 6.01 7.05
CA LEU A 122 -7.33 7.42 7.50
C LEU A 122 -6.67 7.62 8.86
N ASN A 123 -6.71 6.62 9.75
CA ASN A 123 -6.05 6.70 11.05
C ASN A 123 -4.52 6.60 10.97
N GLN A 124 -4.00 6.03 9.88
CA GLN A 124 -2.55 5.89 9.65
C GLN A 124 -1.95 7.11 8.96
N MET A 125 -2.72 7.87 8.18
CA MET A 125 -2.23 9.06 7.47
C MET A 125 -1.60 10.14 8.37
N PRO A 126 -2.10 10.45 9.59
CA PRO A 126 -1.48 11.43 10.48
C PRO A 126 -0.15 10.96 11.07
N GLN A 127 0.10 9.65 11.10
CA GLN A 127 1.34 9.06 11.61
C GLN A 127 2.42 9.08 10.52
N ARG A 128 2.63 10.23 9.87
CA ARG A 128 3.48 10.31 8.68
C ARG A 128 4.95 9.99 8.98
N HIS A 129 5.49 9.07 8.20
CA HIS A 129 6.92 8.72 8.16
C HIS A 129 7.51 9.03 6.77
N GLY A 130 7.00 10.07 6.11
CA GLY A 130 7.34 10.46 4.73
C GLY A 130 8.59 11.34 4.59
N PRO A 131 8.97 11.74 3.36
CA PRO A 131 10.20 12.49 3.09
C PRO A 131 10.25 13.90 3.71
N ASP A 132 9.10 14.43 4.14
CA ASP A 132 8.98 15.68 4.89
C ASP A 132 9.30 15.52 6.39
N THR A 133 9.64 14.31 6.87
CA THR A 133 10.22 14.16 8.21
C THR A 133 11.60 14.77 8.21
N PHE A 134 11.69 16.00 8.71
CA PHE A 134 12.96 16.62 9.13
C PHE A 134 13.75 15.61 9.95
N PHE A 135 15.05 15.52 9.63
CA PHE A 135 16.04 14.64 10.24
C PHE A 135 15.60 14.02 11.59
N ASN A 136 15.19 12.76 11.56
CA ASN A 136 15.12 11.97 12.77
C ASN A 136 16.56 11.60 13.14
N PHE A 137 17.21 12.46 13.94
CA PHE A 137 18.44 12.08 14.62
C PHE A 137 18.03 11.21 15.82
N PRO A 138 18.22 9.87 15.79
CA PRO A 138 18.20 9.12 17.03
C PRO A 138 19.36 9.67 17.85
N GLY A 139 19.05 10.57 18.79
CA GLY A 139 20.03 11.11 19.72
C GLY A 139 20.59 9.96 20.53
N CYS A 140 21.65 9.32 20.05
CA CYS A 140 22.61 8.71 20.94
C CYS A 140 23.19 9.89 21.71
N SER A 141 22.73 10.07 22.94
CA SER A 141 23.51 10.79 23.93
C SER A 141 24.89 10.17 23.91
N ALA A 142 25.86 10.88 23.32
CA ALA A 142 27.26 10.65 23.60
C ALA A 142 27.42 10.97 25.10
N ALA A 143 27.38 9.93 25.91
CA ALA A 143 27.90 9.94 27.26
C ALA A 143 29.39 9.61 27.20
#